data_AF-A0A9X8QZA2-F1
#
_entry.id   AF-A0A9X8QZA2-F1
#
_cell.length_a   1.000
_cell.length_b   1.000
_cell.length_c   1.000
_cell.angle_alpha   90.00
_cell.angle_beta   90.00
_cell.angle_gamma   90.00
#
_symmetry.space_group_name_H-M   'P 1'
#
loop_
_entity.id
_entity.type
_entity.pdbx_description
1 polymer ?
#
loop_
_entity_poly.entity_id
_entity_poly.type
_entity_poly.pdbx_seq_one_letter_code
_entity_poly.pdbx_strand_id
1 'polypeptide(L)'
;MVAYLTEHGYPVTDLSATAGEDYPDVAERVARSVARGAHERAVLVCGTGIGMAIAANKIPGIRAAQIPDSYSAERARKSNDAQIACFGSRTMGVEAALLCLRHRLDSDFAGGTRPPRSRRSSRSSRATCARPEHDARAPSPGPRRPSPERRSRPCAQ
;
A
#
# COMPACT_ATOMS: atom_id res chain seq x y z
N MET A 1 -14.29 4.49 12.23
CA MET A 1 -13.01 3.87 12.63
C MET A 1 -12.45 4.50 13.90
N VAL A 2 -12.27 5.82 13.97
CA VAL A 2 -11.81 6.50 15.21
C VAL A 2 -12.69 6.17 16.42
N ALA A 3 -14.01 6.28 16.27
CA ALA A 3 -14.97 5.92 17.32
C ALA A 3 -14.78 4.47 17.80
N TYR A 4 -14.74 3.51 16.87
CA TYR A 4 -14.50 2.10 17.16
C TYR A 4 -13.21 1.88 17.97
N LEU A 5 -12.09 2.48 17.54
CA LEU A 5 -10.81 2.34 18.24
C LEU A 5 -10.85 2.93 19.65
N THR A 6 -11.50 4.08 19.81
CA THR A 6 -11.64 4.76 21.11
C THR A 6 -12.51 3.94 22.07
N GLU A 7 -13.63 3.40 21.58
CA GLU A 7 -14.53 2.53 22.34
C GLU A 7 -13.85 1.24 22.81
N HIS A 8 -12.91 0.71 22.02
CA HIS A 8 -12.14 -0.48 22.37
C HIS A 8 -10.84 -0.17 23.15
N GLY A 9 -10.69 1.06 23.65
CA GLY A 9 -9.60 1.45 24.55
C GLY A 9 -8.25 1.71 23.90
N TYR A 10 -8.18 1.86 22.57
CA TYR A 10 -6.93 2.20 21.90
C TYR A 10 -6.66 3.71 21.99
N PRO A 11 -5.42 4.13 22.33
CA PRO A 11 -5.06 5.54 22.24
C PRO A 11 -4.97 5.97 20.78
N VAL A 12 -5.86 6.86 20.35
CA VAL A 12 -5.94 7.34 18.96
C VAL A 12 -5.44 8.77 18.86
N THR A 13 -4.53 9.02 17.92
CA THR A 13 -4.18 10.37 17.46
C THR A 13 -4.74 10.55 16.05
N ASP A 14 -5.65 11.51 15.87
CA ASP A 14 -6.19 11.83 14.55
C ASP A 14 -5.23 12.73 13.78
N LEU A 15 -4.78 12.26 12.62
CA LEU A 15 -3.88 12.96 11.70
C LEU A 15 -4.54 13.19 10.33
N SER A 16 -5.88 13.25 10.31
CA SER A 16 -6.69 13.47 9.10
C SER A 16 -6.29 14.72 8.32
N ALA A 17 -6.67 14.75 7.04
CA ALA A 17 -6.35 15.84 6.13
C ALA A 17 -6.93 17.17 6.62
N THR A 18 -6.15 18.24 6.51
CA THR A 18 -6.70 19.61 6.59
C THR A 18 -7.31 20.02 5.26
N ALA A 19 -8.16 21.06 5.25
CA ALA A 19 -8.78 21.54 4.02
C ALA A 19 -7.71 21.92 2.97
N GLY A 20 -7.83 21.33 1.77
CA GLY A 20 -6.88 21.56 0.66
C GLY A 20 -5.61 20.70 0.69
N GLU A 21 -5.45 19.80 1.67
CA GLU A 21 -4.30 18.89 1.75
C GLU A 21 -4.52 17.66 0.85
N ASP A 22 -3.49 17.29 0.09
CA ASP A 22 -3.53 16.11 -0.77
C ASP A 22 -3.27 14.83 0.03
N TYR A 23 -3.84 13.71 -0.43
CA TYR A 23 -3.70 12.42 0.24
C TYR A 23 -2.23 11.94 0.45
N PRO A 24 -1.26 12.23 -0.44
CA PRO A 24 0.14 11.81 -0.22
C PRO A 24 0.77 12.51 0.98
N ASP A 25 0.44 13.77 1.24
CA ASP A 25 0.98 14.54 2.36
C ASP A 25 0.54 13.94 3.70
N VAL A 26 -0.74 13.56 3.78
CA VAL A 26 -1.30 12.84 4.93
C VAL A 26 -0.63 11.48 5.11
N ALA A 27 -0.47 10.71 4.03
CA ALA A 27 0.17 9.40 4.08
C ALA A 27 1.63 9.50 4.56
N GLU A 28 2.37 10.50 4.07
CA GLU A 28 3.74 10.78 4.48
C GLU A 28 3.82 11.19 5.95
N ARG A 29 2.98 12.12 6.40
CA ARG A 29 2.93 12.57 7.80
C ARG A 29 2.73 11.39 8.75
N VAL A 30 1.74 10.55 8.47
CA VAL A 30 1.43 9.36 9.28
C VAL A 30 2.58 8.35 9.22
N ALA A 31 3.10 8.06 8.03
CA ALA A 31 4.19 7.10 7.85
C ALA A 31 5.48 7.54 8.55
N ARG A 32 5.81 8.84 8.54
CA ARG A 32 6.95 9.37 9.30
C ARG A 32 6.74 9.30 10.81
N SER A 33 5.51 9.45 11.30
CA SER A 33 5.21 9.29 12.72
C SER A 33 5.48 7.85 13.18
N VAL A 34 5.02 6.87 12.39
CA VAL A 34 5.28 5.45 12.66
C VAL A 34 6.78 5.12 12.53
N ALA A 35 7.48 5.66 11.53
CA ALA A 35 8.89 5.39 11.31
C ALA A 35 9.78 5.90 12.44
N ARG A 36 9.38 7.00 13.08
CA ARG A 36 10.05 7.58 14.26
C ARG A 36 9.71 6.86 15.57
N GLY A 37 8.78 5.91 15.55
CA GLY A 37 8.33 5.19 16.75
C GLY A 37 7.36 6.00 17.63
N ALA A 38 6.83 7.14 17.14
CA ALA A 38 5.82 7.89 17.88
C ALA A 38 4.47 7.16 17.92
N HIS A 39 4.21 6.31 16.91
CA HIS A 39 3.08 5.39 16.89
C HIS A 39 3.53 4.02 16.42
N GLU A 40 2.99 2.95 17.01
CA GLU A 40 3.33 1.57 16.62
C GLU A 40 2.59 1.11 15.36
N ARG A 41 1.35 1.58 15.20
CA ARG A 41 0.41 1.15 14.16
C ARG A 41 -0.34 2.37 13.65
N ALA A 42 -0.73 2.36 12.38
CA ALA A 42 -1.56 3.42 11.81
C ALA A 42 -2.61 2.88 10.84
N VAL A 43 -3.69 3.64 10.69
CA VAL A 43 -4.76 3.38 9.73
C VAL A 43 -4.88 4.58 8.80
N LEU A 44 -4.89 4.32 7.49
CA LEU A 44 -5.09 5.32 6.45
C LEU A 44 -6.34 4.99 5.64
N VAL A 45 -7.08 6.00 5.23
CA VAL A 45 -8.30 5.83 4.43
C VAL A 45 -8.30 6.82 3.27
N CYS A 46 -8.53 6.34 2.06
CA CYS A 46 -8.86 7.19 0.90
C CYS A 46 -9.92 6.49 0.05
N GLY A 47 -10.17 6.95 -1.18
CA GLY A 47 -11.16 6.31 -2.06
C GLY A 47 -10.94 4.81 -2.24
N THR A 48 -9.75 4.38 -2.65
CA THR A 48 -9.41 2.94 -2.87
C THR A 48 -8.43 2.37 -1.86
N GLY A 49 -7.79 3.21 -1.05
CA GLY A 49 -6.67 2.85 -0.17
C GLY A 49 -5.34 2.61 -0.89
N ILE A 50 -5.33 2.43 -2.22
CA ILE A 50 -4.14 2.09 -3.00
C ILE A 50 -3.13 3.24 -2.99
N GLY A 51 -3.59 4.47 -3.26
CA GLY A 51 -2.72 5.65 -3.28
C GLY A 51 -2.06 5.91 -1.94
N MET A 52 -2.81 5.77 -0.84
CA MET A 52 -2.29 5.90 0.52
C MET A 52 -1.19 4.87 0.80
N ALA A 53 -1.41 3.61 0.42
CA ALA A 53 -0.42 2.55 0.59
C ALA A 53 0.85 2.81 -0.24
N ILE A 54 0.72 3.29 -1.47
CA ILE A 54 1.87 3.62 -2.33
C ILE A 54 2.69 4.76 -1.72
N ALA A 55 2.03 5.85 -1.30
CA ALA A 55 2.70 7.01 -0.72
C ALA A 55 3.39 6.65 0.60
N ALA A 56 2.71 5.96 1.52
CA ALA A 56 3.28 5.55 2.80
C ALA A 56 4.49 4.61 2.64
N ASN A 57 4.47 3.71 1.66
CA ASN A 57 5.58 2.79 1.39
C ASN A 57 6.84 3.47 0.81
N LYS A 58 6.76 4.76 0.41
CA LYS A 58 7.97 5.52 0.04
C LYS A 58 8.84 5.87 1.25
N ILE A 59 8.27 5.85 2.45
CA ILE A 59 9.01 6.15 3.68
C ILE A 59 9.87 4.94 4.07
N PRO A 60 11.21 5.10 4.19
CA PRO A 60 12.09 4.01 4.56
C PRO A 60 11.70 3.39 5.91
N GLY A 61 11.67 2.06 5.97
CA GLY A 61 11.32 1.31 7.18
C GLY A 61 9.82 1.07 7.38
N ILE A 62 8.96 1.71 6.59
CA ILE A 62 7.51 1.53 6.64
C ILE A 62 7.05 0.42 5.70
N ARG A 63 6.06 -0.33 6.16
CA ARG A 63 5.30 -1.30 5.38
C ARG A 63 3.82 -0.99 5.55
N ALA A 64 3.24 -0.44 4.50
CA ALA A 64 1.82 -0.17 4.38
C ALA A 64 1.17 -1.22 3.47
N ALA A 65 0.03 -1.77 3.91
CA ALA A 65 -0.75 -2.73 3.12
C ALA A 65 -2.14 -2.16 2.83
N GLN A 66 -2.57 -2.24 1.57
CA GLN A 66 -3.97 -2.04 1.21
C GLN A 66 -4.76 -3.28 1.61
N ILE A 67 -5.87 -3.08 2.31
CA ILE A 67 -6.70 -4.16 2.88
C ILE A 67 -8.05 -4.16 2.16
N PRO A 68 -8.26 -5.07 1.19
CA PRO A 68 -9.55 -5.23 0.52
C PRO A 68 -10.47 -6.25 1.20
N ASP A 69 -9.96 -7.08 2.11
CA ASP A 69 -10.70 -8.18 2.75
C ASP A 69 -10.04 -8.61 4.07
N SER A 70 -10.75 -9.45 4.84
CA SER A 70 -10.32 -9.92 6.17
C SER A 70 -9.08 -10.82 6.13
N TYR A 71 -8.95 -11.66 5.11
CA TYR A 71 -7.77 -12.51 4.94
C TYR A 71 -6.52 -11.65 4.71
N SER A 72 -6.62 -10.66 3.82
CA SER A 72 -5.57 -9.68 3.58
C SER A 72 -5.22 -8.90 4.85
N ALA A 73 -6.20 -8.56 5.68
CA ALA A 73 -6.00 -7.88 6.97
C ALA A 73 -5.10 -8.67 7.92
N GLU A 74 -5.35 -9.98 8.06
CA GLU A 74 -4.53 -10.86 8.90
C GLU A 74 -3.12 -11.05 8.31
N ARG A 75 -3.04 -11.32 7.00
CA ARG A 75 -1.75 -11.59 6.32
C ARG A 75 -0.85 -10.36 6.30
N ALA A 76 -1.43 -9.16 6.23
CA ALA A 76 -0.69 -7.91 6.33
C ALA A 76 0.18 -7.86 7.60
N ARG A 77 -0.35 -8.31 8.74
CA ARG A 77 0.43 -8.38 9.98
C ARG A 77 1.22 -9.67 10.11
N LYS A 78 0.58 -10.84 10.00
CA LYS A 78 1.21 -12.15 10.25
C LYS A 78 2.37 -12.45 9.30
N SER A 79 2.31 -12.02 8.05
CA SER A 79 3.33 -12.35 7.02
C SER A 79 4.24 -11.20 6.65
N ASN A 80 3.70 -9.98 6.59
CA ASN A 80 4.43 -8.83 6.06
C ASN A 80 4.90 -7.88 7.15
N ASP A 81 4.45 -8.06 8.40
CA ASP A 81 4.73 -7.13 9.50
C ASP A 81 4.42 -5.68 9.08
N ALA A 82 3.25 -5.48 8.46
CA ALA A 82 2.80 -4.18 7.97
C ALA A 82 2.33 -3.31 9.12
N GLN A 83 3.03 -2.21 9.40
CA GLN A 83 2.65 -1.28 10.47
C GLN A 83 1.41 -0.44 10.12
N ILE A 84 1.19 -0.18 8.84
CA ILE A 84 0.11 0.69 8.36
C ILE A 84 -0.92 -0.11 7.56
N ALA A 85 -2.19 0.01 7.92
CA ALA A 85 -3.32 -0.57 7.19
C ALA A 85 -4.06 0.52 6.40
N CYS A 86 -4.24 0.31 5.10
CA CYS A 86 -4.91 1.27 4.21
C CYS A 86 -6.25 0.71 3.73
N PHE A 87 -7.33 1.47 3.92
CA PHE A 87 -8.69 1.09 3.51
C PHE A 87 -9.22 2.01 2.41
N GLY A 88 -10.14 1.48 1.61
CA GLY A 88 -10.84 2.21 0.55
C GLY A 88 -12.29 2.51 0.92
N SER A 89 -12.64 3.79 1.07
CA SER A 89 -14.00 4.24 1.39
C SER A 89 -15.00 4.05 0.24
N ARG A 90 -14.52 3.97 -1.00
CA ARG A 90 -15.35 3.70 -2.19
C ARG A 90 -15.42 2.22 -2.55
N THR A 91 -14.55 1.40 -1.97
CA THR A 91 -14.43 -0.02 -2.31
C THR A 91 -14.96 -0.94 -1.21
N MET A 92 -15.20 -0.43 0.00
CA MET A 92 -15.58 -1.24 1.15
C MET A 92 -16.67 -0.54 1.98
N GLY A 93 -17.67 -1.30 2.41
CA GLY A 93 -18.67 -0.84 3.37
C GLY A 93 -18.08 -0.67 4.77
N VAL A 94 -18.71 0.17 5.59
CA VAL A 94 -18.22 0.51 6.94
C VAL A 94 -18.04 -0.73 7.82
N GLU A 95 -19.04 -1.61 7.88
CA GLU A 95 -18.98 -2.84 8.69
C GLU A 95 -17.88 -3.80 8.24
N ALA A 96 -17.71 -3.97 6.93
CA ALA A 96 -16.64 -4.79 6.38
C ALA A 96 -15.26 -4.20 6.72
N ALA A 97 -15.13 -2.88 6.70
CA ALA A 97 -13.88 -2.20 7.05
C ALA A 97 -13.57 -2.31 8.55
N LEU A 98 -14.57 -2.24 9.42
CA LEU A 98 -14.41 -2.48 10.86
C LEU A 98 -14.06 -3.94 11.16
N LEU A 99 -14.65 -4.90 10.45
CA LEU A 99 -14.26 -6.31 10.55
C LEU A 99 -12.79 -6.51 10.15
N CYS A 100 -12.37 -5.96 9.01
CA CYS A 100 -10.97 -6.04 8.59
C CYS A 100 -10.03 -5.35 9.59
N LEU A 101 -10.45 -4.21 10.16
CA LEU A 101 -9.69 -3.53 11.20
C LEU A 101 -9.50 -4.43 12.44
N ARG A 102 -10.55 -5.12 12.89
CA ARG A 102 -10.46 -6.12 13.98
C ARG A 102 -9.44 -7.21 13.68
N HIS A 103 -9.60 -7.91 12.55
CA HIS A 103 -8.66 -8.96 12.14
C HIS A 103 -7.22 -8.45 12.09
N ARG A 104 -7.01 -7.21 11.64
CA ARG A 104 -5.70 -6.58 11.64
C ARG A 104 -5.18 -6.33 13.07
N LEU A 105 -6.00 -5.85 13.99
CA LEU A 105 -5.59 -5.55 15.38
C LEU A 105 -5.27 -6.82 16.16
N ASP A 106 -6.09 -7.86 16.02
CA ASP A 106 -5.98 -9.15 16.72
C ASP A 106 -4.83 -10.03 16.19
N SER A 107 -4.34 -9.72 14.99
CA SER A 107 -3.22 -10.42 14.41
C SER A 107 -1.90 -9.91 14.96
N ASP A 108 -1.06 -10.81 15.47
CA ASP A 108 0.32 -10.50 15.81
C ASP A 108 1.33 -11.13 14.86
N PHE A 109 2.49 -10.48 14.75
CA PHE A 109 3.58 -10.97 13.94
C PHE A 109 4.37 -12.01 14.73
N ALA A 110 4.19 -13.29 14.41
CA ALA A 110 4.80 -14.41 15.14
C ALA A 110 6.30 -14.63 14.85
N GLY A 111 7.02 -13.65 14.27
CA GLY A 111 8.49 -13.71 14.15
C GLY A 111 9.04 -15.00 13.51
N GLY A 112 8.32 -15.59 12.56
CA GLY A 112 8.53 -16.99 12.14
C GLY A 112 9.95 -17.39 11.73
N THR A 113 10.21 -18.71 11.76
CA THR A 113 11.46 -19.44 11.50
C THR A 113 12.15 -19.16 10.16
N ARG A 114 11.53 -18.36 9.28
CA ARG A 114 12.09 -17.92 8.00
C ARG A 114 12.33 -16.42 8.09
N PRO A 115 13.54 -15.90 7.80
CA PRO A 115 13.78 -14.46 7.82
C PRO A 115 12.71 -13.81 6.94
N PRO A 116 12.00 -12.78 7.44
CA PRO A 116 10.83 -12.29 6.72
C PRO A 116 11.29 -11.81 5.35
N ARG A 117 10.54 -12.14 4.29
CA ARG A 117 10.87 -11.66 2.92
C ARG A 117 10.98 -10.13 2.88
N SER A 118 10.40 -9.43 3.87
CA SER A 118 10.58 -8.00 4.13
C SER A 118 12.03 -7.57 4.33
N ARG A 119 12.93 -8.42 4.85
CA ARG A 119 14.38 -8.16 4.95
C ARG A 119 15.05 -8.02 3.58
N ARG A 120 14.44 -8.56 2.50
CA ARG A 120 14.92 -8.35 1.13
C ARG A 120 14.51 -6.98 0.60
N SER A 121 13.32 -6.50 0.94
CA SER A 121 12.85 -5.16 0.52
C SER A 121 13.70 -4.04 1.14
N SER A 122 14.09 -4.18 2.42
CA SER A 122 14.95 -3.19 3.08
C SER A 122 16.34 -3.07 2.45
N ARG A 123 16.86 -4.12 1.81
CA ARG A 123 18.10 -4.05 1.00
C ARG A 123 17.92 -3.19 -0.26
N SER A 124 16.73 -3.19 -0.86
CA SER A 124 16.45 -2.39 -2.06
C SER A 124 16.29 -0.90 -1.76
N SER A 125 15.75 -0.54 -0.59
CA SER A 125 15.49 0.87 -0.23
C SER A 125 16.75 1.72 0.03
N ARG A 126 17.93 1.09 0.19
CA ARG A 126 19.22 1.80 0.30
C ARG A 126 19.85 2.13 -1.05
N ALA A 127 19.36 1.55 -2.15
CA ALA A 127 19.64 2.09 -3.47
C ALA A 127 18.75 3.33 -3.62
N THR A 128 19.28 4.49 -3.27
CA THR A 128 18.78 5.78 -3.76
C THR A 128 18.33 5.57 -5.20
N CYS A 129 17.04 5.80 -5.48
CA CYS A 129 16.57 6.04 -6.83
C CYS A 129 17.17 7.38 -7.30
N ALA A 130 18.50 7.45 -7.43
CA ALA A 130 19.13 8.37 -8.32
C ALA A 130 18.62 7.96 -9.70
N ARG A 131 17.69 8.76 -10.25
CA ARG A 131 17.33 8.64 -11.66
C ARG A 131 18.64 8.83 -12.42
N PRO A 132 19.09 7.90 -13.26
CA PRO A 132 20.11 8.27 -14.23
C PRO A 132 19.50 9.40 -15.06
N GLU A 133 20.23 10.51 -15.17
CA GLU A 133 19.85 11.61 -16.05
C GLU A 133 19.60 11.01 -17.44
N HIS A 134 18.41 11.28 -17.97
CA HIS A 134 17.96 10.68 -19.21
C HIS A 134 18.73 11.35 -20.36
N ASP A 135 19.88 10.77 -20.73
CA ASP A 135 20.68 11.24 -21.85
C ASP A 135 19.82 11.23 -23.12
N ALA A 136 19.60 12.42 -23.68
CA ALA A 136 18.64 12.70 -24.73
C ALA A 136 19.16 12.27 -26.12
N ARG A 137 19.55 11.00 -26.27
CA ARG A 137 20.14 10.45 -27.50
C ARG A 137 19.71 9.04 -27.87
N ALA A 138 18.45 8.68 -27.65
CA ALA A 138 17.87 7.50 -28.29
C ALA A 138 17.40 7.87 -29.71
N PRO A 139 17.87 7.21 -30.79
CA PRO A 139 17.36 7.44 -32.13
C PRO A 139 15.91 6.95 -32.24
N SER A 140 15.06 7.76 -32.88
CA SER A 140 13.63 7.49 -33.09
C SER A 140 13.40 6.14 -33.80
N PRO A 141 12.42 5.32 -33.37
CA PRO A 141 12.12 4.07 -34.06
C PRO A 141 11.57 4.36 -35.45
N GLY A 142 12.21 3.79 -36.47
CA GLY A 142 11.78 3.88 -37.87
C GLY A 142 10.40 3.27 -38.12
N PRO A 143 9.80 3.52 -39.30
CA PRO A 143 8.41 3.17 -39.57
C PRO A 143 8.19 1.65 -39.50
N ARG A 144 7.12 1.26 -38.79
CA ARG A 144 6.71 -0.14 -38.62
C ARG A 144 6.31 -0.71 -39.98
N ARG A 145 6.84 -1.88 -40.33
CA ARG A 145 6.39 -2.65 -41.51
C ARG A 145 4.95 -3.11 -41.31
N PRO A 146 4.10 -3.08 -42.35
CA PRO A 146 2.73 -3.58 -42.26
C PRO A 146 2.72 -5.09 -42.03
N SER A 147 1.80 -5.54 -41.18
CA SER A 147 1.60 -6.96 -40.84
C SER A 147 1.01 -7.73 -42.03
N PRO A 148 1.39 -9.00 -42.24
CA PRO A 148 0.82 -9.80 -43.33
C PRO A 148 -0.67 -10.10 -43.08
N GLU A 149 -1.49 -9.90 -44.11
CA GLU A 149 -2.93 -10.13 -44.09
C GLU A 149 -3.26 -11.59 -43.70
N ARG A 150 -4.04 -11.76 -42.63
CA ARG A 150 -4.63 -13.05 -42.27
C ARG A 150 -5.66 -13.44 -43.33
N ARG A 151 -5.32 -14.37 -44.22
CA ARG A 151 -6.31 -15.06 -45.05
C ARG A 151 -7.27 -15.82 -44.14
N SER A 152 -8.53 -15.38 -44.11
CA SER A 152 -9.65 -16.08 -43.49
C SER A 152 -9.82 -17.45 -44.14
N ARG A 153 -9.68 -18.53 -43.35
CA ARG A 153 -10.10 -19.87 -43.78
C ARG A 153 -11.62 -19.96 -43.67
N PRO A 154 -12.35 -20.41 -44.70
CA PRO A 154 -13.80 -20.63 -44.60
C PRO A 154 -14.09 -21.79 -43.66
N CYS A 155 -15.16 -21.64 -42.88
CA CYS A 155 -15.70 -22.64 -41.97
C CYS A 155 -16.25 -23.81 -42.81
N ALA A 156 -15.77 -25.03 -42.56
CA ALA A 156 -16.35 -26.24 -43.12
C ALA A 156 -17.65 -26.58 -42.38
N GLN A 157 -18.65 -27.03 -43.15
CA GLN A 157 -19.98 -27.47 -42.72
C GLN A 157 -19.91 -28.78 -41.94
#